data_AF-A0A3P7GHP0-F1
#
_entry.id   AF-A0A3P7GHP0-F1
#
_cell.length_a   1.000
_cell.length_b   1.000
_cell.length_c   1.000
_cell.angle_alpha   90.00
_cell.angle_beta   90.00
_cell.angle_gamma   90.00
#
_symmetry.space_group_name_H-M   'P 1'
#
loop_
_entity.id
_entity.type
_entity.pdbx_description
1 polymer ?
#
loop_
_entity_poly.entity_id
_entity_poly.type
_entity_poly.pdbx_seq_one_letter_code
_entity_poly.pdbx_strand_id
1 'polypeptide(L)'
;MVDESKETEFKECLELCEKGVNMCRIKAGHLVPSRNVYVKDQKWLCYHSDMCWNSDNLHKASKKYSFREKVTAEMCLSVILTHRRMLHKSVDFAAENSSVRDKFVKGLQYLVDKRNQRHVYFDEERWLLDNFRKADINKNGRLSFDEVLKLLKTLNLQISNEYARALYTVIFEMAHK
;
A
#
# COMPACT_ATOMS: atom_id res chain seq x y z
N MET A 1 -20.03 -9.77 -7.12
CA MET A 1 -19.87 -10.90 -8.06
C MET A 1 -18.72 -10.76 -9.06
N VAL A 2 -18.18 -9.56 -9.35
CA VAL A 2 -17.06 -9.44 -10.32
C VAL A 2 -15.68 -9.82 -9.72
N ASP A 3 -15.48 -9.66 -8.40
CA ASP A 3 -14.19 -9.88 -7.73
C ASP A 3 -13.81 -11.37 -7.62
N GLU A 4 -14.76 -12.26 -7.29
CA GLU A 4 -14.49 -13.69 -7.05
C GLU A 4 -13.99 -14.44 -8.30
N SER A 5 -14.50 -14.09 -9.49
CA SER A 5 -14.06 -14.75 -10.74
C SER A 5 -12.60 -14.43 -11.08
N LYS A 6 -12.19 -13.17 -10.87
CA LYS A 6 -10.81 -12.74 -11.09
C LYS A 6 -9.89 -13.28 -10.01
N GLU A 7 -10.36 -13.34 -8.76
CA GLU A 7 -9.56 -13.89 -7.67
C GLU A 7 -9.19 -15.36 -7.92
N THR A 8 -10.06 -16.11 -8.60
CA THR A 8 -9.77 -17.49 -9.05
C THR A 8 -8.71 -17.52 -10.16
N GLU A 9 -8.77 -16.60 -11.13
CA GLU A 9 -7.78 -16.46 -12.21
C GLU A 9 -6.38 -16.09 -11.67
N PHE A 10 -6.32 -15.19 -10.70
CA PHE A 10 -5.07 -14.70 -10.12
C PHE A 10 -4.58 -15.52 -8.91
N LYS A 11 -5.29 -16.58 -8.52
CA LYS A 11 -5.02 -17.35 -7.30
C LYS A 11 -3.56 -17.81 -7.22
N GLU A 12 -3.03 -18.39 -8.30
CA GLU A 12 -1.62 -18.85 -8.34
C GLU A 12 -0.64 -17.68 -8.16
N CYS A 13 -0.91 -16.54 -8.80
CA CYS A 13 -0.07 -15.35 -8.69
C CYS A 13 -0.12 -14.75 -7.27
N LEU A 14 -1.30 -14.74 -6.64
CA LEU A 14 -1.49 -14.28 -5.26
C LEU A 14 -0.78 -15.19 -4.26
N GLU A 15 -0.92 -16.50 -4.39
CA GLU A 15 -0.19 -17.47 -3.56
C GLU A 15 1.33 -17.30 -3.70
N LEU A 16 1.82 -17.05 -4.92
CA LEU A 16 3.23 -16.77 -5.17
C LEU A 16 3.68 -15.47 -4.48
N CYS A 17 2.87 -14.42 -4.56
CA CYS A 17 3.15 -13.16 -3.87
C CYS A 17 3.21 -13.34 -2.35
N GLU A 18 2.29 -14.11 -1.75
CA GLU A 18 2.25 -14.34 -0.30
C GLU A 18 3.39 -15.23 0.20
N LYS A 19 3.68 -16.34 -0.50
CA LYS A 19 4.83 -17.22 -0.18
C LYS A 19 6.16 -16.50 -0.38
N GLY A 20 6.22 -15.65 -1.41
CA GLY A 20 7.38 -14.90 -1.80
C GLY A 20 8.22 -15.56 -2.88
N VAL A 21 9.07 -14.74 -3.47
CA VAL A 21 10.01 -15.11 -4.52
C VAL A 21 11.39 -14.62 -4.14
N ASN A 22 12.39 -15.49 -4.27
CA ASN A 22 13.79 -15.11 -4.13
C ASN A 22 14.22 -14.25 -5.33
N MET A 23 14.55 -12.99 -5.06
CA MET A 23 14.99 -12.04 -6.08
C MET A 23 16.22 -11.28 -5.61
N CYS A 24 17.09 -10.94 -6.55
CA CYS A 24 18.22 -10.06 -6.31
C CYS A 24 17.73 -8.62 -6.38
N ARG A 25 17.92 -7.85 -5.31
CA ARG A 25 17.66 -6.41 -5.37
C ARG A 25 18.69 -5.75 -6.30
N ILE A 26 18.29 -4.71 -7.01
CA ILE A 26 19.18 -3.84 -7.77
C ILE A 26 19.31 -2.53 -6.99
N LYS A 27 20.50 -2.25 -6.48
CA LYS A 27 20.76 -1.11 -5.59
C LYS A 27 22.10 -0.48 -5.93
N ALA A 28 22.12 0.85 -6.07
CA ALA A 28 23.32 1.61 -6.41
C ALA A 28 24.03 1.10 -7.69
N GLY A 29 23.26 0.55 -8.64
CA GLY A 29 23.79 -0.03 -9.88
C GLY A 29 24.48 -1.39 -9.70
N HIS A 30 24.15 -2.15 -8.66
CA HIS A 30 24.67 -3.50 -8.40
C HIS A 30 23.55 -4.47 -8.02
N LEU A 31 23.77 -5.76 -8.29
CA LEU A 31 22.93 -6.85 -7.78
C LEU A 31 23.35 -7.16 -6.35
N VAL A 32 22.39 -7.09 -5.43
CA VAL A 32 22.52 -7.50 -4.04
C VAL A 32 22.16 -9.00 -3.94
N PRO A 33 22.69 -9.78 -2.98
CA PRO A 33 22.37 -11.19 -2.86
C PRO A 33 20.86 -11.47 -2.84
N SER A 34 20.47 -12.61 -3.41
CA SER A 34 19.08 -13.02 -3.49
C SER A 34 18.45 -13.14 -2.10
N ARG A 35 17.26 -12.55 -1.95
CA ARG A 35 16.47 -12.57 -0.72
C ARG A 35 15.01 -12.81 -1.06
N ASN A 36 14.26 -13.39 -0.13
CA ASN A 36 12.83 -13.57 -0.31
C ASN A 36 12.11 -12.21 -0.30
N VAL A 37 11.30 -11.97 -1.32
CA VAL A 37 10.45 -10.80 -1.49
C VAL A 37 9.00 -11.29 -1.58
N TYR A 38 8.15 -10.80 -0.70
CA TYR A 38 6.78 -11.30 -0.55
C TYR A 38 5.81 -10.18 -0.20
N VAL A 39 4.52 -10.46 -0.29
CA VAL A 39 3.44 -9.55 0.09
C VAL A 39 2.77 -10.08 1.35
N LYS A 40 2.78 -9.27 2.41
CA LYS A 40 2.09 -9.56 3.66
C LYS A 40 0.73 -8.86 3.70
N ASP A 41 -0.28 -9.59 4.16
CA ASP A 41 -1.66 -9.11 4.35
C ASP A 41 -2.24 -8.43 3.08
N GLN A 42 -1.82 -8.89 1.90
CA GLN A 42 -2.19 -8.31 0.59
C GLN A 42 -1.95 -6.78 0.48
N LYS A 43 -1.05 -6.24 1.32
CA LYS A 43 -0.91 -4.80 1.52
C LYS A 43 0.55 -4.36 1.57
N TRP A 44 1.40 -5.13 2.23
CA TRP A 44 2.78 -4.75 2.50
C TRP A 44 3.74 -5.55 1.64
N LEU A 45 4.43 -4.87 0.72
CA LEU A 45 5.56 -5.48 0.02
C LEU A 45 6.76 -5.56 0.98
N CYS A 46 7.10 -6.78 1.38
CA CYS A 46 8.19 -7.08 2.28
C CYS A 46 9.42 -7.51 1.50
N TYR A 47 10.54 -6.83 1.75
CA TYR A 47 11.85 -7.18 1.21
C TYR A 47 12.93 -6.77 2.21
N HIS A 48 14.00 -7.56 2.32
CA HIS A 48 15.06 -7.28 3.30
C HIS A 48 15.97 -6.16 2.78
N SER A 49 15.99 -5.01 3.46
CA SER A 49 17.04 -4.01 3.23
C SER A 49 17.24 -3.02 4.36
N ASP A 50 18.50 -2.71 4.60
CA ASP A 50 18.94 -1.73 5.61
C ASP A 50 19.03 -0.29 5.08
N MET A 51 18.54 0.01 3.86
CA MET A 51 18.64 1.37 3.32
C MET A 51 17.63 1.71 2.22
N CYS A 52 17.21 2.97 2.27
CA CYS A 52 16.13 3.61 1.56
C CYS A 52 16.23 3.50 0.03
N TRP A 53 15.08 3.20 -0.56
CA TRP A 53 14.57 3.53 -1.90
C TRP A 53 15.29 4.71 -2.57
N ASN A 54 15.79 4.49 -3.79
CA ASN A 54 16.37 5.52 -4.66
C ASN A 54 15.81 5.32 -6.08
N SER A 55 15.66 6.38 -6.85
CA SER A 55 15.24 6.28 -8.24
C SER A 55 16.41 5.85 -9.12
N ASP A 56 16.09 5.22 -10.26
CA ASP A 56 17.01 5.00 -11.37
C ASP A 56 18.15 3.99 -11.11
N ASN A 57 17.99 3.06 -10.15
CA ASN A 57 19.02 2.05 -9.88
C ASN A 57 19.16 1.06 -11.05
N LEU A 58 18.04 0.61 -11.62
CA LEU A 58 18.03 -0.30 -12.76
C LEU A 58 18.72 0.31 -13.99
N HIS A 59 18.44 1.57 -14.32
CA HIS A 59 19.10 2.24 -15.44
C HIS A 59 20.63 2.34 -15.22
N LYS A 60 21.06 2.76 -14.01
CA LYS A 60 22.49 2.80 -13.65
C LYS A 60 23.15 1.42 -13.74
N ALA A 61 22.44 0.37 -13.33
CA ALA A 61 22.93 -1.01 -13.42
C ALA A 61 23.06 -1.46 -14.89
N SER A 62 22.06 -1.16 -15.73
CA SER A 62 21.99 -1.59 -17.14
C SER A 62 23.17 -1.11 -18.00
N LYS A 63 23.82 0.01 -17.60
CA LYS A 63 25.00 0.53 -18.30
C LYS A 63 26.25 -0.35 -18.09
N LYS A 64 26.31 -1.11 -16.99
CA LYS A 64 27.47 -1.93 -16.63
C LYS A 64 27.45 -3.27 -17.37
N TYR A 65 28.58 -3.68 -17.93
CA TYR A 65 28.72 -4.98 -18.59
C TYR A 65 28.47 -6.15 -17.62
N SER A 66 29.07 -6.09 -16.42
CA SER A 66 28.94 -7.13 -15.39
C SER A 66 27.51 -7.36 -14.89
N PHE A 67 26.61 -6.40 -15.11
CA PHE A 67 25.19 -6.56 -14.86
C PHE A 67 24.49 -7.25 -16.03
N ARG A 68 24.72 -6.76 -17.26
CA ARG A 68 24.13 -7.28 -18.50
C ARG A 68 24.52 -8.73 -18.82
N GLU A 69 25.69 -9.16 -18.36
CA GLU A 69 26.14 -10.55 -18.49
C GLU A 69 25.31 -11.52 -17.64
N LYS A 70 24.75 -11.07 -16.52
CA LYS A 70 24.06 -11.94 -15.54
C LYS A 70 22.54 -11.85 -15.64
N VAL A 71 22.01 -10.72 -16.12
CA VAL A 71 20.59 -10.39 -16.03
C VAL A 71 20.13 -9.75 -17.33
N THR A 72 19.02 -10.25 -17.85
CA THR A 72 18.32 -9.65 -18.99
C THR A 72 17.21 -8.71 -18.53
N ALA A 73 16.75 -7.83 -19.43
CA ALA A 73 15.66 -6.90 -19.12
C ALA A 73 14.36 -7.63 -18.72
N GLU A 74 14.10 -8.80 -19.29
CA GLU A 74 12.92 -9.62 -19.01
C GLU A 74 12.93 -10.25 -17.61
N MET A 75 14.09 -10.32 -16.95
CA MET A 75 14.18 -10.79 -15.57
C MET A 75 13.92 -9.66 -14.57
N CYS A 76 13.95 -8.40 -15.03
CA CYS A 76 13.89 -7.23 -14.17
C CYS A 76 12.45 -6.74 -13.96
N LEU A 77 12.20 -6.18 -12.78
CA LEU A 77 10.99 -5.44 -12.46
C LEU A 77 11.30 -4.27 -11.52
N SER A 78 10.47 -3.24 -11.58
CA SER A 78 10.56 -2.05 -10.73
C SER A 78 9.22 -1.82 -10.04
N VAL A 79 9.24 -1.68 -8.72
CA VAL A 79 8.08 -1.27 -7.93
C VAL A 79 8.20 0.22 -7.63
N ILE A 80 7.30 1.02 -8.20
CA ILE A 80 7.26 2.47 -7.99
C ILE A 80 6.38 2.77 -6.79
N LEU A 81 6.97 3.47 -5.81
CA LEU A 81 6.30 3.88 -4.59
C LEU A 81 5.90 5.34 -4.73
N THR A 82 4.59 5.55 -4.79
CA THR A 82 3.99 6.86 -4.90
C THR A 82 3.76 7.47 -3.53
N HIS A 83 4.26 8.68 -3.32
CA HIS A 83 3.97 9.48 -2.13
C HIS A 83 3.38 10.81 -2.56
N ARG A 84 2.30 11.28 -1.91
CA ARG A 84 1.59 12.49 -2.34
C ARG A 84 2.43 13.77 -2.28
N ARG A 85 3.43 13.83 -1.39
CA ARG A 85 4.24 15.04 -1.14
C ARG A 85 5.72 14.89 -1.51
N MET A 86 6.18 13.68 -1.80
CA MET A 86 7.60 13.39 -2.00
C MET A 86 7.79 12.80 -3.40
N LEU A 87 8.99 12.97 -3.96
CA LEU A 87 9.35 12.37 -5.23
C LEU A 87 9.11 10.85 -5.20
N HIS A 88 8.59 10.32 -6.31
CA HIS A 88 8.47 8.89 -6.53
C HIS A 88 9.82 8.22 -6.31
N LYS A 89 9.79 7.09 -5.60
CA LYS A 89 10.96 6.24 -5.43
C LYS A 89 10.68 4.89 -6.06
N SER A 90 11.71 4.20 -6.53
CA SER A 90 11.58 2.83 -7.02
C SER A 90 12.37 1.86 -6.16
N VAL A 91 11.92 0.61 -6.18
CA VAL A 91 12.73 -0.54 -5.77
C VAL A 91 12.78 -1.48 -6.95
N ASP A 92 14.00 -1.78 -7.37
CA ASP A 92 14.26 -2.58 -8.56
C ASP A 92 14.75 -3.96 -8.15
N PHE A 93 14.28 -5.00 -8.86
CA PHE A 93 14.62 -6.40 -8.59
C PHE A 93 14.92 -7.13 -9.89
N ALA A 94 15.73 -8.19 -9.80
CA ALA A 94 15.94 -9.19 -10.82
C ALA A 94 15.49 -10.55 -10.28
N ALA A 95 14.50 -11.15 -10.94
CA ALA A 95 14.06 -12.52 -10.67
C ALA A 95 14.98 -13.55 -11.35
N GLU A 96 14.77 -14.82 -11.04
CA GLU A 96 15.51 -15.93 -11.64
C GLU A 96 15.23 -16.10 -13.14
N ASN A 97 14.00 -15.83 -13.58
CA ASN A 97 13.57 -15.92 -14.97
C ASN A 97 12.33 -15.05 -15.23
N SER A 98 12.01 -14.83 -16.50
CA SER A 98 10.89 -14.01 -16.94
C SER A 98 9.53 -14.52 -16.45
N SER A 99 9.34 -15.84 -16.44
CA SER A 99 8.10 -16.49 -15.99
C SER A 99 7.77 -16.19 -14.52
N VAL A 100 8.76 -16.34 -13.62
CA VAL A 100 8.62 -16.00 -12.20
C VAL A 100 8.35 -14.51 -12.02
N ARG A 101 9.09 -13.66 -12.74
CA ARG A 101 8.87 -12.21 -12.75
C ARG A 101 7.45 -11.86 -13.18
N ASP A 102 6.94 -12.48 -14.25
CA ASP A 102 5.61 -12.18 -14.80
C ASP A 102 4.49 -12.60 -13.86
N LYS A 103 4.58 -13.79 -13.24
CA LYS A 103 3.59 -14.23 -12.23
C LYS A 103 3.57 -13.28 -11.03
N PHE A 104 4.74 -12.89 -10.53
CA PHE A 104 4.83 -11.97 -9.40
C PHE A 104 4.32 -10.57 -9.73
N VAL A 105 4.66 -10.04 -10.93
CA VAL A 105 4.15 -8.75 -11.41
C VAL A 105 2.63 -8.79 -11.60
N LYS A 106 2.08 -9.86 -12.19
CA LYS A 106 0.63 -10.03 -12.33
C LYS A 106 -0.09 -10.02 -10.99
N GLY A 107 0.45 -10.76 -10.00
CA GLY A 107 -0.10 -10.77 -8.64
C GLY A 107 -0.05 -9.40 -7.97
N LEU A 108 1.08 -8.70 -8.06
CA LEU A 108 1.22 -7.33 -7.55
C LEU A 108 0.27 -6.35 -8.23
N GLN A 109 0.16 -6.40 -9.56
CA GLN A 109 -0.69 -5.50 -10.33
C GLN A 109 -2.16 -5.70 -9.94
N TYR A 110 -2.61 -6.95 -9.81
CA TYR A 110 -3.95 -7.25 -9.33
C TYR A 110 -4.21 -6.65 -7.93
N LEU A 111 -3.26 -6.78 -6.99
CA LEU A 111 -3.39 -6.20 -5.65
C LEU A 111 -3.45 -4.68 -5.67
N VAL A 112 -2.66 -4.04 -6.54
CA VAL A 112 -2.69 -2.58 -6.75
C VAL A 112 -4.04 -2.16 -7.33
N ASP A 113 -4.52 -2.85 -8.36
CA ASP A 113 -5.79 -2.54 -9.03
C ASP A 113 -6.98 -2.75 -8.08
N LYS A 114 -7.01 -3.85 -7.33
CA LYS A 114 -8.02 -4.14 -6.29
C LYS A 114 -8.04 -3.03 -5.24
N ARG A 115 -6.86 -2.54 -4.82
CA ARG A 115 -6.77 -1.41 -3.89
C ARG A 115 -7.24 -0.10 -4.52
N ASN A 116 -6.85 0.17 -5.76
CA ASN A 116 -7.25 1.39 -6.46
C ASN A 116 -8.76 1.43 -6.72
N GLN A 117 -9.40 0.30 -7.03
CA GLN A 117 -10.85 0.20 -7.16
C GLN A 117 -11.58 0.57 -5.85
N ARG A 118 -11.03 0.19 -4.68
CA ARG A 118 -11.55 0.64 -3.37
C ARG A 118 -11.41 2.15 -3.15
N HIS A 119 -10.53 2.82 -3.88
CA HIS A 119 -10.42 4.29 -3.86
C HIS A 119 -11.31 4.96 -4.91
N VAL A 120 -11.72 4.24 -5.96
CA VAL A 120 -12.65 4.75 -6.99
C VAL A 120 -14.08 4.78 -6.47
N TYR A 121 -14.49 3.74 -5.73
CA TYR A 121 -15.79 3.73 -5.03
C TYR A 121 -15.60 4.31 -3.63
N PHE A 122 -16.05 5.56 -3.43
CA PHE A 122 -16.12 6.14 -2.10
C PHE A 122 -17.20 5.42 -1.28
N ASP A 123 -16.75 4.62 -0.32
CA ASP A 123 -17.60 3.98 0.68
C ASP A 123 -17.66 4.90 1.92
N GLU A 124 -18.75 5.66 2.01
CA GLU A 124 -18.97 6.65 3.07
C GLU A 124 -18.99 6.00 4.46
N GLU A 125 -19.66 4.86 4.62
CA GLU A 125 -19.77 4.15 5.89
C GLU A 125 -18.39 3.71 6.39
N ARG A 126 -17.61 3.10 5.49
CA ARG A 126 -16.25 2.68 5.82
C ARG A 126 -15.35 3.87 6.13
N TRP A 127 -15.48 4.96 5.39
CA TRP A 127 -14.74 6.19 5.66
C TRP A 127 -15.09 6.78 7.02
N LEU A 128 -16.37 6.80 7.40
CA LEU A 128 -16.83 7.25 8.72
C LEU A 128 -16.25 6.38 9.83
N LEU A 129 -16.32 5.04 9.70
CA LEU A 129 -15.79 4.10 10.68
C LEU A 129 -14.27 4.23 10.88
N ASP A 130 -13.50 4.38 9.79
CA ASP A 130 -12.04 4.55 9.88
C ASP A 130 -11.66 5.88 10.54
N ASN A 131 -12.43 6.95 10.31
CA ASN A 131 -12.21 8.24 10.96
C ASN A 131 -12.61 8.20 12.43
N PHE A 132 -13.73 7.54 12.75
CA PHE A 132 -14.16 7.31 14.13
C PHE A 132 -13.08 6.57 14.93
N ARG A 133 -12.59 5.43 14.41
CA ARG A 133 -11.54 4.63 15.08
C ARG A 133 -10.23 5.38 15.30
N LYS A 134 -9.89 6.32 14.42
CA LYS A 134 -8.70 7.17 14.59
C LYS A 134 -8.91 8.26 15.62
N ALA A 135 -10.14 8.73 15.78
CA ALA A 135 -10.51 9.78 16.74
C ALA A 135 -10.75 9.22 18.15
N ASP A 136 -11.17 7.96 18.29
CA ASP A 136 -11.38 7.28 19.57
C ASP A 136 -10.03 6.88 20.20
N ILE A 137 -9.39 7.84 20.87
CA ILE A 137 -8.02 7.69 21.40
C ILE A 137 -8.02 6.72 22.58
N ASN A 138 -9.05 6.77 23.41
CA ASN A 138 -9.19 5.92 24.59
C ASN A 138 -9.78 4.54 24.26
N LYS A 139 -10.27 4.32 23.04
CA LYS A 139 -10.83 3.06 22.52
C LYS A 139 -12.04 2.56 23.31
N ASN A 140 -12.83 3.46 23.89
CA ASN A 140 -14.03 3.10 24.64
C ASN A 140 -15.26 2.88 23.75
N GLY A 141 -15.12 3.05 22.42
CA GLY A 141 -16.20 2.90 21.45
C GLY A 141 -17.11 4.13 21.35
N ARG A 142 -16.74 5.26 21.95
CA ARG A 142 -17.46 6.54 21.93
C ARG A 142 -16.46 7.67 21.73
N LEU A 143 -16.87 8.75 21.08
CA LEU A 143 -16.05 9.95 20.98
C LEU A 143 -16.51 10.96 22.02
N SER A 144 -15.56 11.46 22.81
CA SER A 144 -15.77 12.66 23.61
C SER A 144 -15.91 13.90 22.72
N PHE A 145 -16.47 14.98 23.27
CA PHE A 145 -16.61 16.22 22.51
C PHE A 145 -15.28 16.75 21.95
N ASP A 146 -14.19 16.65 22.73
CA ASP A 146 -12.86 17.09 22.29
C ASP A 146 -12.33 16.24 21.14
N GLU A 147 -12.56 14.93 21.17
CA GLU A 147 -12.20 14.01 20.08
C GLU A 147 -13.01 14.31 18.80
N VAL A 148 -14.33 14.54 18.94
CA VAL A 148 -15.18 14.96 17.82
C VAL A 148 -14.68 16.28 17.23
N LEU A 149 -14.40 17.28 18.07
CA LEU A 149 -13.96 18.59 17.59
C LEU A 149 -12.62 18.51 16.86
N LYS A 150 -11.69 17.71 17.38
CA LYS A 150 -10.39 17.46 16.72
C LYS A 150 -10.56 16.71 15.41
N LEU A 151 -11.49 15.76 15.35
CA LEU A 151 -11.82 15.04 14.13
C LEU A 151 -12.40 15.97 13.07
N LEU A 152 -13.41 16.78 13.41
CA LEU A 152 -14.03 17.75 12.49
C LEU A 152 -12.99 18.71 11.87
N LYS A 153 -12.05 19.22 12.68
CA LYS A 153 -10.92 20.03 12.20
C LYS A 153 -10.01 19.26 11.25
N THR A 154 -9.71 18.00 11.56
CA THR A 154 -8.87 17.14 10.70
C THR A 154 -9.53 16.84 9.36
N LEU A 155 -10.87 16.74 9.35
CA LEU A 155 -11.70 16.56 8.15
C LEU A 155 -11.94 17.86 7.38
N ASN A 156 -11.43 18.99 7.87
CA ASN A 156 -11.58 20.31 7.27
C ASN A 156 -13.05 20.75 7.10
N LEU A 157 -13.91 20.37 8.05
CA LEU A 157 -15.31 20.79 8.08
C LEU A 157 -15.42 22.15 8.77
N GLN A 158 -15.99 23.15 8.09
CA GLN A 158 -16.19 24.49 8.63
C GLN A 158 -17.45 24.53 9.51
N ILE A 159 -17.31 24.09 10.75
CA ILE A 159 -18.37 24.10 11.76
C ILE A 159 -17.91 24.92 12.96
N SER A 160 -18.79 25.79 13.49
CA SER A 160 -18.49 26.55 14.71
C SER A 160 -18.48 25.63 15.94
N ASN A 161 -17.66 25.96 16.92
CA ASN A 161 -17.58 25.16 18.15
C ASN A 161 -18.93 25.11 18.88
N GLU A 162 -19.68 26.22 18.84
CA GLU A 162 -21.01 26.34 19.45
C GLU A 162 -22.01 25.39 18.78
N TYR A 163 -22.01 25.33 17.44
CA TYR A 163 -22.90 24.45 16.69
C TYR A 163 -22.51 22.98 16.89
N ALA A 164 -21.22 22.65 16.84
CA ALA A 164 -20.74 21.30 17.13
C ALA A 164 -21.15 20.83 18.54
N ARG A 165 -21.06 21.73 19.54
CA ARG A 165 -21.45 21.42 20.92
C ARG A 165 -22.95 21.19 21.05
N ALA A 166 -23.77 22.03 20.43
CA ALA A 166 -25.22 21.85 20.41
C ALA A 166 -25.61 20.49 19.81
N LEU A 167 -25.03 20.13 18.65
CA LEU A 167 -25.26 18.82 18.03
C LEU A 167 -24.83 17.66 18.91
N TYR A 168 -23.64 17.76 19.52
CA TYR A 168 -23.14 16.71 20.40
C TYR A 168 -24.06 16.49 21.60
N THR A 169 -24.54 17.56 22.25
CA THR A 169 -25.47 17.46 23.38
C THR A 169 -26.77 16.78 22.97
N VAL A 170 -27.37 17.19 21.83
CA VAL A 170 -28.62 16.59 21.34
C VAL A 170 -28.46 15.10 21.07
N ILE A 171 -27.37 14.69 20.41
CA ILE A 171 -27.12 13.27 20.10
C ILE A 171 -26.85 12.48 21.38
N PHE A 172 -26.10 13.04 22.32
CA PHE A 172 -25.81 12.40 23.60
C PHE A 172 -27.10 12.20 24.41
N GLU A 173 -28.00 13.18 24.44
CA GLU A 173 -29.32 13.06 25.07
C GLU A 173 -30.20 12.00 24.39
N MET A 174 -30.17 11.92 23.06
CA MET A 174 -30.92 10.90 22.30
C MET A 174 -30.42 9.48 22.56
N ALA A 175 -29.12 9.28 22.74
CA ALA A 175 -28.54 7.96 23.01
C ALA A 175 -28.81 7.43 24.44
N HIS A 176 -29.33 8.28 25.32
CA HIS A 176 -29.64 7.97 26.72
C HIS A 176 -31.16 7.90 27.01
N LYS A 177 -32.00 7.94 25.97
CA LYS A 177 -33.44 7.62 26.04
C LYS A 177 -33.69 6.22 25.50
#